data_AF-A0A3D6C2T0-F1
#
_entry.id   AF-A0A3D6C2T0-F1
#
_cell.length_a   1.000
_cell.length_b   1.000
_cell.length_c   1.000
_cell.angle_alpha   90.00
_cell.angle_beta   90.00
_cell.angle_gamma   90.00
#
_symmetry.space_group_name_H-M   'P 1'
#
loop_
_entity.id
_entity.type
_entity.pdbx_description
1 polymer ?
#
loop_
_entity_poly.entity_id
_entity_poly.type
_entity_poly.pdbx_seq_one_letter_code
_entity_poly.pdbx_strand_id
1 'polypeptide(L)'
;MTGSFAWPAPYHGPWGLSIKRPWPIPLVFHIFPEQKNLLPGPIQYIVAPSFNSFLWIKPICWGGKMRFLKGVILVLIVGAALAYGGFHLFFRMSVPSYTGFETLPGLTANVTVKTDQYGVPHIFAENEPDLFFTQGYMTARERLFQMDMNRLAGRGELSSVFGPRTLESDKFLKTVGFYRQARACYAALSQEGQFILKAYAAGVNAYIETCDHLPREYVFLRTRPATWVPEDSIAAVLLMSYSLTRSKKVDLIMNLIRARAGDDVLEAILPSYPDFAPVLAQAGASVPRLPELFADIPVMEPGSKAASWQGFPMSLDIAASNWMIFAPKMTGTGKAMFAGSPDLSPTLPGLFYLMHLKGGGLNVMGGSLPGVPGIGPLGFNGAVAWSAVNGRGDELDYFVEKINPENPDQYLTENGWADFEIIRETLKIKEKEGIRKEPFTVKISRHGPMVSHVMELTPENCAMSWSALHITGRDFDGLMALNRASDFDDFRSALSKIRTMNLNIGYADRNGNIGWQFTAAPPVRKQGDGSLPVPGWDGDYDWKGFVP
;
A
#
# COMPACT_ATOMS: atom_id res chain seq x y z
N MET A 1 11.57 31.28 -40.71
CA MET A 1 12.27 31.81 -39.52
C MET A 1 12.62 30.62 -38.63
N THR A 2 13.89 30.23 -38.63
CA THR A 2 14.43 29.13 -37.84
C THR A 2 14.76 29.65 -36.44
N GLY A 3 13.93 29.33 -35.44
CA GLY A 3 14.14 29.70 -34.05
C GLY A 3 14.71 28.53 -33.25
N SER A 4 15.99 28.62 -32.90
CA SER A 4 16.68 27.73 -31.97
C SER A 4 16.22 27.99 -30.54
N PHE A 5 15.69 26.98 -29.84
CA PHE A 5 15.45 27.04 -28.40
C PHE A 5 16.77 26.81 -27.65
N ALA A 6 17.20 27.82 -26.88
CA ALA A 6 18.30 27.73 -25.94
C ALA A 6 17.77 27.23 -24.58
N TRP A 7 18.46 26.26 -23.98
CA TRP A 7 18.20 25.80 -22.61
C TRP A 7 18.67 26.85 -21.60
N PRO A 8 17.93 27.12 -20.49
CA PRO A 8 18.43 27.98 -19.43
C PRO A 8 19.58 27.31 -18.66
N ALA A 9 20.56 28.13 -18.26
CA ALA A 9 21.73 27.72 -17.50
C ALA A 9 21.34 27.19 -16.09
N PRO A 10 22.08 26.21 -15.54
CA PRO A 10 21.83 25.70 -14.19
C PRO A 10 22.17 26.75 -13.12
N TYR A 11 21.25 26.89 -12.16
CA TYR A 11 21.36 27.73 -10.98
C TYR A 11 22.42 27.14 -10.02
N HIS A 12 23.47 27.90 -9.71
CA HIS A 12 24.49 27.53 -8.72
C HIS A 12 24.12 28.10 -7.34
N GLY A 13 23.78 27.22 -6.40
CA GLY A 13 23.61 27.59 -4.99
C GLY A 13 24.93 27.95 -4.28
N PRO A 14 24.89 28.67 -3.15
CA PRO A 14 26.05 29.31 -2.57
C PRO A 14 26.75 28.40 -1.56
N TRP A 15 27.42 27.34 -2.02
CA TRP A 15 28.39 26.61 -1.19
C TRP A 15 29.57 26.15 -2.05
N GLY A 16 30.57 27.02 -2.15
CA GLY A 16 31.84 26.71 -2.80
C GLY A 16 32.70 25.79 -1.94
N LEU A 17 32.92 24.57 -2.39
CA LEU A 17 34.05 23.73 -1.97
C LEU A 17 34.69 23.10 -3.21
N SER A 18 35.87 23.63 -3.52
CA SER A 18 36.76 23.24 -4.61
C SER A 18 37.34 21.85 -4.36
N ILE A 19 37.12 20.91 -5.29
CA ILE A 19 37.91 19.68 -5.39
C ILE A 19 38.55 19.64 -6.78
N LYS A 20 39.88 19.78 -6.79
CA LYS A 20 40.74 19.69 -7.99
C LYS A 20 40.66 18.29 -8.62
N ARG A 21 40.47 18.23 -9.94
CA ARG A 21 40.66 17.03 -10.76
C ARG A 21 42.15 16.64 -10.86
N PRO A 22 42.44 15.36 -11.15
CA PRO A 22 43.27 15.06 -12.31
C PRO A 22 42.61 14.02 -13.25
N TRP A 23 42.97 14.13 -14.54
CA TRP A 23 42.57 13.27 -15.68
C TRP A 23 43.48 11.99 -15.78
N PRO A 24 43.48 11.20 -16.88
CA PRO A 24 42.52 10.14 -17.26
C PRO A 24 43.21 8.79 -17.61
N ILE A 25 42.61 7.61 -17.36
CA ILE A 25 43.07 6.34 -17.98
C ILE A 25 41.85 5.39 -18.20
N PRO A 26 41.89 4.41 -19.14
CA PRO A 26 40.92 4.28 -20.23
C PRO A 26 39.91 3.14 -20.00
N LEU A 27 38.85 3.14 -20.81
CA LEU A 27 37.94 2.01 -20.99
C LEU A 27 38.72 0.74 -21.39
N VAL A 28 38.58 -0.31 -20.58
CA VAL A 28 38.88 -1.70 -20.97
C VAL A 28 37.66 -2.55 -20.63
N PHE A 29 37.06 -3.14 -21.67
CA PHE A 29 36.05 -4.18 -21.57
C PHE A 29 36.68 -5.45 -21.01
N HIS A 30 36.09 -6.04 -19.97
CA HIS A 30 36.30 -7.45 -19.64
C HIS A 30 34.95 -8.17 -19.51
N ILE A 31 34.71 -9.06 -20.47
CA ILE A 31 33.72 -10.14 -20.37
C ILE A 31 34.40 -11.28 -19.60
N PHE A 32 33.78 -11.77 -18.53
CA PHE A 32 34.06 -13.11 -18.02
C PHE A 32 32.74 -13.88 -17.78
N PRO A 33 32.64 -15.13 -18.25
CA PRO A 33 31.52 -16.02 -18.02
C PRO A 33 31.67 -16.83 -16.72
N GLU A 34 30.55 -17.43 -16.28
CA GLU A 34 30.44 -18.56 -15.34
C GLU A 34 31.13 -18.45 -13.96
N GLN A 35 30.34 -18.25 -12.90
CA GLN A 35 30.73 -18.73 -11.57
C GLN A 35 30.14 -20.12 -11.33
N LYS A 36 30.98 -21.14 -11.56
CA LYS A 36 30.83 -22.48 -10.99
C LYS A 36 31.11 -22.44 -9.49
N ASN A 37 30.32 -23.22 -8.76
CA ASN A 37 30.51 -23.68 -7.39
C ASN A 37 31.99 -23.77 -6.96
N LEU A 38 32.34 -23.06 -5.89
CA LEU A 38 33.53 -23.37 -5.09
C LEU A 38 33.10 -23.57 -3.64
N LEU A 39 32.98 -24.86 -3.28
CA LEU A 39 33.13 -25.34 -1.91
C LEU A 39 34.52 -24.93 -1.39
N PRO A 40 34.71 -24.61 -0.09
CA PRO A 40 36.05 -24.39 0.43
C PRO A 40 36.76 -25.75 0.61
N GLY A 41 37.82 -25.96 -0.18
CA GLY A 41 38.80 -27.03 0.02
C GLY A 41 39.71 -26.78 1.23
N PRO A 42 40.51 -27.78 1.66
CA PRO A 42 41.14 -27.81 2.97
C PRO A 42 42.27 -26.79 3.11
N ILE A 43 42.34 -26.17 4.28
CA ILE A 43 43.37 -25.20 4.68
C ILE A 43 44.73 -25.92 4.70
N GLN A 44 45.63 -25.52 3.80
CA GLN A 44 47.04 -25.90 3.84
C GLN A 44 47.76 -25.09 4.91
N TYR A 45 48.35 -25.79 5.89
CA TYR A 45 49.25 -25.22 6.87
C TYR A 45 50.56 -24.81 6.18
N ILE A 46 50.88 -23.52 6.20
CA ILE A 46 52.23 -23.04 5.91
C ILE A 46 53.07 -23.28 7.16
N VAL A 47 54.04 -24.19 7.05
CA VAL A 47 55.09 -24.43 8.04
C VAL A 47 56.04 -23.24 8.04
N ALA A 48 56.08 -22.49 9.14
CA ALA A 48 57.07 -21.44 9.36
C ALA A 48 58.40 -22.04 9.88
N PRO A 49 59.56 -21.42 9.61
CA PRO A 49 60.86 -21.98 9.98
C PRO A 49 61.09 -21.93 11.49
N SER A 50 61.77 -22.96 11.99
CA SER A 50 62.26 -23.11 13.36
C SER A 50 63.13 -21.93 13.80
N PHE A 51 62.65 -21.13 14.75
CA PHE A 51 63.48 -20.25 15.57
C PHE A 51 63.67 -20.88 16.94
N ASN A 52 64.77 -21.62 17.08
CA ASN A 52 65.29 -22.04 18.37
C ASN A 52 66.01 -20.85 18.99
N SER A 53 65.33 -20.17 19.91
CA SER A 53 65.95 -19.18 20.80
C SER A 53 65.38 -19.40 22.19
N PHE A 54 66.12 -20.16 22.99
CA PHE A 54 65.92 -20.30 24.43
C PHE A 54 65.99 -18.91 25.10
N LEU A 55 64.85 -18.26 25.26
CA LEU A 55 64.65 -17.22 26.26
C LEU A 55 63.92 -17.86 27.42
N TRP A 56 64.67 -18.15 28.48
CA TRP A 56 64.14 -18.44 29.81
C TRP A 56 63.34 -17.23 30.30
N ILE A 57 62.05 -17.17 29.94
CA ILE A 57 61.10 -16.30 30.62
C ILE A 57 60.89 -16.91 32.00
N LYS A 58 61.58 -16.36 32.99
CA LYS A 58 61.27 -16.59 34.41
C LYS A 58 59.75 -16.44 34.59
N PRO A 59 59.09 -17.28 35.41
CA PRO A 59 57.71 -17.02 35.78
C PRO A 59 57.72 -15.72 36.57
N ILE A 60 57.43 -14.60 35.91
CA ILE A 60 57.19 -13.37 36.61
C ILE A 60 55.92 -13.67 37.44
N CYS A 61 56.06 -13.66 38.75
CA CYS A 61 54.93 -13.76 39.67
C CYS A 61 54.15 -12.45 39.56
N TRP A 62 53.17 -12.42 38.66
CA TRP A 62 52.29 -11.27 38.47
C TRP A 62 51.32 -11.23 39.66
N GLY A 63 51.36 -10.15 40.45
CA GLY A 63 50.49 -9.97 41.61
C GLY A 63 49.00 -10.09 41.25
N GLY A 64 48.18 -10.52 42.21
CA GLY A 64 46.78 -10.93 42.01
C GLY A 64 45.89 -9.96 41.20
N LYS A 65 46.20 -8.66 41.20
CA LYS A 65 45.50 -7.64 40.41
C LYS A 65 45.58 -7.85 38.90
N MET A 66 46.67 -8.40 38.37
CA MET A 66 46.86 -8.55 36.93
C MET A 66 46.29 -9.87 36.37
N ARG A 67 46.11 -10.89 37.24
CA ARG A 67 45.32 -12.11 36.92
C ARG A 67 43.82 -11.80 36.89
N PHE A 68 43.34 -10.95 37.79
CA PHE A 68 41.98 -10.43 37.79
C PHE A 68 41.67 -9.66 36.51
N LEU A 69 42.54 -8.73 36.10
CA LEU A 69 42.35 -7.95 34.87
C LEU A 69 42.30 -8.81 33.61
N LYS A 70 43.15 -9.84 33.50
CA LYS A 70 43.10 -10.82 32.38
C LYS A 70 41.80 -11.62 32.38
N GLY A 71 41.31 -12.03 33.56
CA GLY A 71 40.02 -12.70 33.70
C GLY A 71 38.85 -11.82 33.23
N VAL A 72 38.84 -10.54 33.63
CA VAL A 72 37.83 -9.57 33.19
C VAL A 72 37.87 -9.36 31.68
N ILE A 73 39.06 -9.17 31.09
CA ILE A 73 39.21 -9.01 29.63
C ILE A 73 38.73 -10.27 28.89
N LEU A 74 39.06 -11.46 29.36
CA LEU A 74 38.59 -12.71 28.76
C LEU A 74 37.06 -12.82 28.81
N VAL A 75 36.45 -12.49 29.96
CA VAL A 75 34.99 -12.48 30.11
C VAL A 75 34.34 -11.46 29.15
N LEU A 76 34.93 -10.28 28.98
CA LEU A 76 34.43 -9.28 28.04
C LEU A 76 34.55 -9.74 26.58
N ILE A 77 35.67 -10.37 26.21
CA ILE A 77 35.87 -10.90 24.86
C ILE A 77 34.88 -12.04 24.57
N VAL A 78 34.72 -12.98 25.50
CA VAL A 78 33.75 -14.08 25.36
C VAL A 78 32.33 -13.52 25.31
N GLY A 79 32.00 -12.57 26.17
CA GLY A 79 30.70 -11.88 26.17
C GLY A 79 30.43 -11.18 24.83
N ALA A 80 31.41 -10.46 24.29
CA ALA A 80 31.30 -9.80 22.99
C ALA A 80 31.17 -10.82 21.84
N ALA A 81 31.92 -11.92 21.86
CA ALA A 81 31.83 -12.98 20.87
C ALA A 81 30.46 -13.69 20.91
N LEU A 82 29.92 -13.96 22.09
CA LEU A 82 28.58 -14.54 22.27
C LEU A 82 27.49 -13.55 21.84
N ALA A 83 27.62 -12.27 22.17
CA ALA A 83 26.70 -11.24 21.72
C ALA A 83 26.72 -11.09 20.19
N TYR A 84 27.91 -11.09 19.58
CA TYR A 84 28.09 -11.05 18.13
C TYR A 84 27.51 -12.30 17.46
N GLY A 85 27.83 -13.49 17.97
CA GLY A 85 27.28 -14.76 17.47
C GLY A 85 25.76 -14.84 17.60
N GLY A 86 25.23 -14.44 18.77
CA GLY A 86 23.79 -14.36 19.03
C GLY A 86 23.10 -13.34 18.13
N PHE A 87 23.71 -12.18 17.89
CA PHE A 87 23.22 -11.18 16.93
C PHE A 87 23.17 -11.78 15.52
N HIS A 88 24.26 -12.39 15.03
CA HIS A 88 24.26 -12.98 13.69
C HIS A 88 23.26 -14.13 13.54
N LEU A 89 23.11 -14.98 14.55
CA LEU A 89 22.13 -16.05 14.53
C LEU A 89 20.70 -15.48 14.50
N PHE A 90 20.38 -14.54 15.39
CA PHE A 90 19.06 -13.89 15.43
C PHE A 90 18.69 -13.21 14.11
N PHE A 91 19.65 -12.55 13.45
CA PHE A 91 19.41 -11.88 12.18
C PHE A 91 19.46 -12.83 10.96
N ARG A 92 19.98 -14.06 11.09
CA ARG A 92 20.01 -15.05 9.98
C ARG A 92 18.92 -16.11 10.07
N MET A 93 18.40 -16.43 11.26
CA MET A 93 17.39 -17.48 11.43
C MET A 93 16.09 -17.22 10.65
N SER A 94 15.65 -15.95 10.53
CA SER A 94 14.43 -15.61 9.78
C SER A 94 14.64 -15.47 8.27
N VAL A 95 15.85 -15.75 7.74
CA VAL A 95 16.11 -15.66 6.29
C VAL A 95 15.69 -16.97 5.64
N PRO A 96 14.71 -16.98 4.71
CA PRO A 96 14.25 -18.21 4.08
C PRO A 96 15.31 -18.83 3.17
N SER A 97 15.25 -20.15 2.99
CA SER A 97 16.00 -20.81 1.93
C SER A 97 15.36 -20.52 0.57
N TYR A 98 16.18 -20.20 -0.43
CA TYR A 98 15.74 -19.96 -1.81
C TYR A 98 16.00 -21.17 -2.72
N THR A 99 16.52 -22.26 -2.16
CA THR A 99 16.85 -23.50 -2.87
C THR A 99 16.35 -24.69 -2.08
N GLY A 100 15.83 -25.70 -2.78
CA GLY A 100 15.40 -26.95 -2.17
C GLY A 100 14.05 -27.39 -2.69
N PHE A 101 13.51 -28.41 -2.01
CA PHE A 101 12.17 -28.93 -2.25
C PHE A 101 11.40 -28.85 -0.94
N GLU A 102 10.17 -28.35 -1.01
CA GLU A 102 9.25 -28.30 0.11
C GLU A 102 7.97 -29.06 -0.27
N THR A 103 7.52 -29.93 0.63
CA THR A 103 6.25 -30.64 0.48
C THR A 103 5.20 -29.89 1.29
N LEU A 104 4.29 -29.21 0.60
CA LEU A 104 3.25 -28.40 1.24
C LEU A 104 1.89 -29.12 1.14
N PRO A 105 1.19 -29.33 2.27
CA PRO A 105 -0.19 -29.79 2.25
C PRO A 105 -1.06 -28.78 1.47
N GLY A 106 -1.80 -29.26 0.47
CA GLY A 106 -2.71 -28.44 -0.33
C GLY A 106 -2.31 -28.24 -1.79
N LEU A 107 -1.05 -28.50 -2.15
CA LEU A 107 -0.64 -28.57 -3.56
C LEU A 107 -1.13 -29.87 -4.20
N THR A 108 -1.66 -29.78 -5.42
CA THR A 108 -2.14 -30.93 -6.19
C THR A 108 -1.17 -31.38 -7.28
N ALA A 109 -0.31 -30.47 -7.76
CA ALA A 109 0.74 -30.73 -8.72
C ALA A 109 2.05 -30.05 -8.31
N ASN A 110 3.13 -30.38 -9.02
CA ASN A 110 4.44 -29.76 -8.78
C ASN A 110 4.44 -28.30 -9.23
N VAL A 111 4.91 -27.41 -8.36
CA VAL A 111 5.12 -25.99 -8.66
C VAL A 111 6.61 -25.68 -8.60
N THR A 112 7.11 -24.96 -9.61
CA THR A 112 8.51 -24.49 -9.63
C THR A 112 8.54 -23.01 -9.34
N VAL A 113 9.33 -22.58 -8.35
CA VAL A 113 9.59 -21.17 -8.08
C VAL A 113 11.05 -20.86 -8.41
N LYS A 114 11.28 -19.90 -9.31
CA LYS A 114 12.62 -19.39 -9.61
C LYS A 114 12.71 -17.96 -9.11
N THR A 115 13.59 -17.69 -8.17
CA THR A 115 13.85 -16.31 -7.70
C THR A 115 15.03 -15.75 -8.47
N ASP A 116 14.88 -14.58 -9.08
CA ASP A 116 15.95 -13.92 -9.81
C ASP A 116 16.96 -13.21 -8.88
N GLN A 117 17.99 -12.60 -9.47
CA GLN A 117 19.03 -11.87 -8.74
C GLN A 117 18.53 -10.64 -7.97
N TYR A 118 17.32 -10.17 -8.25
CA TYR A 118 16.68 -9.04 -7.59
C TYR A 118 15.66 -9.47 -6.53
N GLY A 119 15.50 -10.78 -6.29
CA GLY A 119 14.54 -11.31 -5.34
C GLY A 119 13.11 -11.42 -5.89
N VAL A 120 12.92 -11.35 -7.21
CA VAL A 120 11.61 -11.48 -7.86
C VAL A 120 11.28 -12.96 -8.07
N PRO A 121 10.21 -13.50 -7.48
CA PRO A 121 9.80 -14.87 -7.71
C PRO A 121 9.03 -15.01 -9.04
N HIS A 122 9.46 -15.98 -9.83
CA HIS A 122 8.75 -16.50 -11.00
C HIS A 122 8.14 -17.85 -10.64
N ILE A 123 6.81 -17.87 -10.48
CA ILE A 123 6.03 -19.05 -10.09
C ILE A 123 5.50 -19.72 -11.34
N PHE A 124 5.85 -20.99 -11.53
CA PHE A 124 5.42 -21.85 -12.63
C PHE A 124 4.58 -23.01 -12.09
N ALA A 125 3.29 -23.03 -12.41
CA ALA A 125 2.35 -24.07 -11.99
C ALA A 125 1.56 -24.61 -13.19
N GLU A 126 1.01 -25.82 -13.08
CA GLU A 126 0.18 -26.40 -14.14
C GLU A 126 -1.26 -25.86 -14.11
N ASN A 127 -1.78 -25.57 -12.92
CA ASN A 127 -3.15 -25.14 -12.68
C ASN A 127 -3.20 -23.85 -11.83
N GLU A 128 -4.30 -23.09 -11.95
CA GLU A 128 -4.52 -21.85 -11.18
C GLU A 128 -4.60 -22.05 -9.66
N PRO A 129 -5.27 -23.09 -9.11
CA PRO A 129 -5.30 -23.33 -7.67
C PRO A 129 -3.89 -23.35 -7.04
N ASP A 130 -3.00 -24.16 -7.60
CA ASP A 130 -1.63 -24.30 -7.12
C ASP A 130 -0.84 -23.01 -7.36
N LEU A 131 -1.09 -22.31 -8.47
CA LEU A 131 -0.46 -21.00 -8.76
C LEU A 131 -0.76 -19.97 -7.66
N PHE A 132 -2.03 -19.79 -7.31
CA PHE A 132 -2.46 -18.81 -6.31
C PHE A 132 -2.12 -19.25 -4.89
N PHE A 133 -2.19 -20.56 -4.59
CA PHE A 133 -1.67 -21.12 -3.34
C PHE A 133 -0.19 -20.76 -3.17
N THR A 134 0.65 -21.07 -4.18
CA THR A 134 2.08 -20.74 -4.09
C THR A 134 2.32 -19.23 -4.05
N GLN A 135 1.52 -18.42 -4.74
CA GLN A 135 1.61 -16.96 -4.61
C GLN A 135 1.37 -16.51 -3.16
N GLY A 136 0.33 -17.03 -2.50
CA GLY A 136 0.03 -16.74 -1.11
C GLY A 136 1.17 -17.15 -0.17
N TYR A 137 1.69 -18.36 -0.35
CA TYR A 137 2.83 -18.88 0.42
C TYR A 137 4.07 -18.00 0.28
N MET A 138 4.47 -17.70 -0.95
CA MET A 138 5.65 -16.87 -1.24
C MET A 138 5.50 -15.44 -0.72
N THR A 139 4.29 -14.87 -0.86
CA THR A 139 4.03 -13.50 -0.36
C THR A 139 4.08 -13.46 1.16
N ALA A 140 3.49 -14.44 1.85
CA ALA A 140 3.58 -14.54 3.30
C ALA A 140 5.05 -14.71 3.74
N ARG A 141 5.81 -15.57 3.07
CA ARG A 141 7.24 -15.78 3.38
C ARG A 141 8.06 -14.50 3.42
N GLU A 142 7.81 -13.58 2.49
CA GLU A 142 8.55 -12.32 2.43
C GLU A 142 7.87 -11.16 3.17
N ARG A 143 6.53 -11.17 3.30
CA ARG A 143 5.73 -9.99 3.70
C ARG A 143 4.70 -10.26 4.80
N LEU A 144 4.77 -11.39 5.53
CA LEU A 144 3.76 -11.79 6.52
C LEU A 144 3.41 -10.68 7.53
N PHE A 145 4.42 -10.02 8.13
CA PHE A 145 4.14 -8.96 9.10
C PHE A 145 3.41 -7.77 8.46
N GLN A 146 3.83 -7.33 7.27
CA GLN A 146 3.16 -6.27 6.51
C GLN A 146 1.70 -6.63 6.20
N MET A 147 1.47 -7.87 5.74
CA MET A 147 0.14 -8.40 5.44
C MET A 147 -0.76 -8.39 6.69
N ASP A 148 -0.23 -8.88 7.82
CA ASP A 148 -0.99 -8.98 9.07
C ASP A 148 -1.32 -7.59 9.66
N MET A 149 -0.46 -6.58 9.48
CA MET A 149 -0.79 -5.20 9.87
C MET A 149 -1.96 -4.65 9.06
N ASN A 150 -2.00 -4.90 7.75
CA ASN A 150 -3.14 -4.51 6.91
C ASN A 150 -4.41 -5.27 7.30
N ARG A 151 -4.29 -6.57 7.63
CA ARG A 151 -5.40 -7.38 8.12
C ARG A 151 -5.99 -6.82 9.41
N LEU A 152 -5.14 -6.54 10.40
CA LEU A 152 -5.56 -5.97 11.69
C LEU A 152 -6.21 -4.61 11.50
N ALA A 153 -5.67 -3.77 10.61
CA ALA A 153 -6.28 -2.48 10.29
C ALA A 153 -7.64 -2.62 9.63
N GLY A 154 -7.77 -3.52 8.65
CA GLY A 154 -9.05 -3.76 7.98
C GLY A 154 -10.14 -4.14 8.98
N ARG A 155 -9.76 -4.89 10.03
CA ARG A 155 -10.64 -5.35 11.11
C ARG A 155 -10.83 -4.36 12.26
N GLY A 156 -10.02 -3.30 12.34
CA GLY A 156 -9.94 -2.40 13.51
C GLY A 156 -9.48 -3.15 14.77
N GLU A 157 -8.39 -3.90 14.66
CA GLU A 157 -7.80 -4.73 15.72
C GLU A 157 -6.30 -4.44 15.95
N LEU A 158 -5.75 -3.31 15.50
CA LEU A 158 -4.34 -2.96 15.72
C LEU A 158 -3.98 -2.93 17.21
N SER A 159 -4.93 -2.53 18.07
CA SER A 159 -4.74 -2.45 19.51
C SER A 159 -4.59 -3.82 20.16
N SER A 160 -4.96 -4.91 19.48
CA SER A 160 -4.67 -6.25 19.98
C SER A 160 -3.18 -6.57 19.95
N VAL A 161 -2.39 -5.79 19.19
CA VAL A 161 -0.94 -5.92 19.09
C VAL A 161 -0.23 -4.74 19.77
N PHE A 162 -0.68 -3.52 19.53
CA PHE A 162 0.01 -2.28 19.98
C PHE A 162 -0.59 -1.66 21.24
N GLY A 163 -1.67 -2.23 21.77
CA GLY A 163 -2.34 -1.75 22.98
C GLY A 163 -3.01 -0.40 22.77
N PRO A 164 -3.15 0.42 23.83
CA PRO A 164 -3.93 1.67 23.78
C PRO A 164 -3.47 2.70 22.73
N ARG A 165 -2.23 2.59 22.24
CA ARG A 165 -1.65 3.55 21.28
C ARG A 165 -2.36 3.60 19.93
N THR A 166 -3.07 2.52 19.57
CA THR A 166 -3.79 2.40 18.30
C THR A 166 -5.31 2.34 18.49
N LEU A 167 -5.80 2.66 19.70
CA LEU A 167 -7.21 2.54 20.03
C LEU A 167 -8.09 3.48 19.20
N GLU A 168 -7.66 4.73 19.01
CA GLU A 168 -8.40 5.69 18.19
C GLU A 168 -8.42 5.27 16.70
N SER A 169 -7.33 4.69 16.20
CA SER A 169 -7.30 4.10 14.86
C SER A 169 -8.31 2.95 14.75
N ASP A 170 -8.38 2.05 15.73
CA ASP A 170 -9.34 0.94 15.72
C ASP A 170 -10.79 1.42 15.78
N LYS A 171 -11.09 2.43 16.61
CA LYS A 171 -12.41 3.07 16.65
C LYS A 171 -12.78 3.62 15.28
N PHE A 172 -11.88 4.37 14.64
CA PHE A 172 -12.09 4.88 13.28
C PHE A 172 -12.36 3.74 12.28
N LEU A 173 -11.50 2.72 12.23
CA LEU A 173 -11.60 1.59 11.30
C LEU A 173 -12.89 0.79 11.51
N LYS A 174 -13.30 0.60 12.77
CA LYS A 174 -14.58 -0.01 13.16
C LYS A 174 -15.78 0.85 12.77
N THR A 175 -15.71 2.17 12.99
CA THR A 175 -16.77 3.10 12.61
C THR A 175 -17.01 3.07 11.11
N VAL A 176 -15.95 3.26 10.30
CA VAL A 176 -16.05 3.20 8.84
C VAL A 176 -16.54 1.83 8.35
N GLY A 177 -16.06 0.73 8.95
CA GLY A 177 -16.58 -0.60 8.67
C GLY A 177 -15.92 -1.34 7.51
N PHE A 178 -14.63 -1.11 7.27
CA PHE A 178 -13.86 -1.77 6.21
C PHE A 178 -14.08 -3.29 6.14
N TYR A 179 -13.99 -3.99 7.28
CA TYR A 179 -14.19 -5.44 7.29
C TYR A 179 -15.65 -5.89 7.09
N ARG A 180 -16.63 -5.06 7.49
CA ARG A 180 -18.04 -5.34 7.19
C ARG A 180 -18.25 -5.30 5.68
N GLN A 181 -17.72 -4.27 5.03
CA GLN A 181 -17.78 -4.14 3.58
C GLN A 181 -16.98 -5.23 2.86
N ALA A 182 -15.80 -5.60 3.37
CA ALA A 182 -15.00 -6.69 2.81
C ALA A 182 -15.78 -8.03 2.76
N ARG A 183 -16.53 -8.36 3.81
CA ARG A 183 -17.40 -9.55 3.84
C ARG A 183 -18.54 -9.47 2.83
N ALA A 184 -19.17 -8.31 2.70
CA ALA A 184 -20.23 -8.09 1.71
C ALA A 184 -19.70 -8.24 0.28
N CYS A 185 -18.56 -7.62 -0.03
CA CYS A 185 -17.90 -7.73 -1.33
C CYS A 185 -17.48 -9.18 -1.63
N TYR A 186 -16.89 -9.90 -0.67
CA TYR A 186 -16.51 -11.31 -0.85
C TYR A 186 -17.73 -12.18 -1.20
N ALA A 187 -18.84 -12.02 -0.49
CA ALA A 187 -20.07 -12.75 -0.75
C ALA A 187 -20.65 -12.49 -2.16
N ALA A 188 -20.40 -11.30 -2.72
CA ALA A 188 -20.85 -10.90 -4.06
C ALA A 188 -19.89 -11.29 -5.21
N LEU A 189 -18.69 -11.80 -4.91
CA LEU A 189 -17.73 -12.22 -5.93
C LEU A 189 -18.22 -13.42 -6.74
N SER A 190 -17.62 -13.58 -7.92
CA SER A 190 -17.82 -14.79 -8.72
C SER A 190 -17.34 -16.04 -7.97
N GLN A 191 -17.85 -17.22 -8.37
CA GLN A 191 -17.36 -18.49 -7.81
C GLN A 191 -15.84 -18.64 -8.03
N GLU A 192 -15.35 -18.20 -9.19
CA GLU A 192 -13.92 -18.16 -9.52
C GLU A 192 -13.16 -17.21 -8.57
N GLY A 193 -13.65 -15.98 -8.37
CA GLY A 193 -13.02 -15.00 -7.48
C GLY A 193 -12.94 -15.51 -6.04
N GLN A 194 -14.01 -16.13 -5.53
CA GLN A 194 -13.98 -16.76 -4.21
C GLN A 194 -13.00 -17.94 -4.16
N PHE A 195 -12.92 -18.74 -5.22
CA PHE A 195 -12.00 -19.87 -5.31
C PHE A 195 -10.54 -19.42 -5.25
N ILE A 196 -10.17 -18.42 -6.06
CA ILE A 196 -8.81 -17.87 -6.11
C ILE A 196 -8.40 -17.31 -4.73
N LEU A 197 -9.27 -16.54 -4.08
CA LEU A 197 -8.97 -16.00 -2.75
C LEU A 197 -8.80 -17.10 -1.69
N LYS A 198 -9.59 -18.17 -1.76
CA LYS A 198 -9.43 -19.34 -0.87
C LYS A 198 -8.09 -20.04 -1.10
N ALA A 199 -7.69 -20.25 -2.35
CA ALA A 199 -6.40 -20.86 -2.69
C ALA A 199 -5.23 -20.01 -2.17
N TYR A 200 -5.27 -18.70 -2.40
CA TYR A 200 -4.27 -17.77 -1.88
C TYR A 200 -4.21 -17.78 -0.35
N ALA A 201 -5.36 -17.71 0.33
CA ALA A 201 -5.43 -17.77 1.80
C ALA A 201 -4.87 -19.07 2.36
N ALA A 202 -5.16 -20.21 1.71
CA ALA A 202 -4.60 -21.51 2.08
C ALA A 202 -3.06 -21.51 1.98
N GLY A 203 -2.49 -20.90 0.95
CA GLY A 203 -1.04 -20.75 0.82
C GLY A 203 -0.42 -19.88 1.92
N VAL A 204 -1.06 -18.75 2.25
CA VAL A 204 -0.63 -17.90 3.38
C VAL A 204 -0.64 -18.68 4.70
N ASN A 205 -1.71 -19.44 4.95
CA ASN A 205 -1.84 -20.23 6.17
C ASN A 205 -0.85 -21.39 6.22
N ALA A 206 -0.58 -22.05 5.09
CA ALA A 206 0.46 -23.06 5.00
C ALA A 206 1.81 -22.51 5.45
N TYR A 207 2.18 -21.29 5.02
CA TYR A 207 3.41 -20.65 5.50
C TYR A 207 3.37 -20.34 7.00
N ILE A 208 2.26 -19.81 7.53
CA ILE A 208 2.10 -19.54 8.96
C ILE A 208 2.28 -20.82 9.80
N GLU A 209 1.80 -21.95 9.30
CA GLU A 209 1.86 -23.26 9.96
C GLU A 209 3.23 -23.93 9.85
N THR A 210 3.93 -23.78 8.72
CA THR A 210 5.19 -24.49 8.46
C THR A 210 6.45 -23.68 8.77
N CYS A 211 6.35 -22.36 8.98
CA CYS A 211 7.53 -21.55 9.23
C CYS A 211 8.22 -21.92 10.56
N ASP A 212 9.52 -22.22 10.49
CA ASP A 212 10.34 -22.50 11.70
C ASP A 212 10.47 -21.25 12.60
N HIS A 213 10.54 -20.08 11.95
CA HIS A 213 10.79 -18.81 12.60
C HIS A 213 9.89 -17.72 12.02
N LEU A 214 9.02 -17.16 12.86
CA LEU A 214 8.22 -16.00 12.50
C LEU A 214 9.11 -14.76 12.23
N PRO A 215 8.59 -13.79 11.45
CA PRO A 215 9.19 -12.47 11.35
C PRO A 215 9.50 -11.87 12.73
N ARG A 216 10.61 -11.14 12.85
CA ARG A 216 11.19 -10.74 14.14
C ARG A 216 10.30 -9.78 14.91
N GLU A 217 9.49 -9.02 14.19
CA GLU A 217 8.47 -8.12 14.75
C GLU A 217 7.55 -8.87 15.71
N TYR A 218 7.18 -10.12 15.40
CA TYR A 218 6.37 -10.97 16.28
C TYR A 218 7.10 -11.34 17.58
N VAL A 219 8.43 -11.50 17.54
CA VAL A 219 9.26 -11.77 18.73
C VAL A 219 9.28 -10.54 19.65
N PHE A 220 9.51 -9.36 19.10
CA PHE A 220 9.51 -8.10 19.88
C PHE A 220 8.13 -7.79 20.46
N LEU A 221 7.09 -7.99 19.65
CA LEU A 221 5.72 -7.72 20.05
C LEU A 221 5.15 -8.83 20.93
N ARG A 222 5.82 -9.98 21.07
CA ARG A 222 5.33 -11.17 21.81
C ARG A 222 3.91 -11.52 21.37
N THR A 223 3.72 -11.64 20.06
CA THR A 223 2.44 -11.99 19.44
C THR A 223 2.66 -12.98 18.31
N ARG A 224 1.58 -13.52 17.74
CA ARG A 224 1.61 -14.40 16.56
C ARG A 224 0.58 -13.91 15.54
N PRO A 225 0.81 -14.13 14.24
CA PRO A 225 -0.19 -13.86 13.22
C PRO A 225 -1.42 -14.75 13.44
N ALA A 226 -2.59 -14.26 13.05
CA ALA A 226 -3.80 -15.08 12.98
C ALA A 226 -3.93 -15.72 11.59
N THR A 227 -4.78 -16.74 11.50
CA THR A 227 -5.18 -17.34 10.22
C THR A 227 -5.71 -16.28 9.26
N TRP A 228 -5.21 -16.30 8.04
CA TRP A 228 -5.67 -15.49 6.92
C TRP A 228 -6.95 -16.08 6.33
N VAL A 229 -7.96 -15.24 6.13
CA VAL A 229 -9.21 -15.62 5.44
C VAL A 229 -9.39 -14.76 4.18
N PRO A 230 -10.15 -15.22 3.17
CA PRO A 230 -10.35 -14.49 1.91
C PRO A 230 -10.72 -13.01 2.05
N GLU A 231 -11.52 -12.66 3.04
CA GLU A 231 -12.00 -11.30 3.29
C GLU A 231 -10.89 -10.35 3.71
N ASP A 232 -9.79 -10.86 4.28
CA ASP A 232 -8.63 -10.06 4.66
C ASP A 232 -7.95 -9.43 3.43
N SER A 233 -7.95 -10.15 2.30
CA SER A 233 -7.46 -9.65 1.01
C SER A 233 -8.32 -8.50 0.48
N ILE A 234 -9.64 -8.60 0.60
CA ILE A 234 -10.57 -7.54 0.18
C ILE A 234 -10.45 -6.33 1.11
N ALA A 235 -10.28 -6.55 2.41
CA ALA A 235 -10.06 -5.47 3.36
C ALA A 235 -8.81 -4.65 3.00
N ALA A 236 -7.72 -5.31 2.57
CA ALA A 236 -6.52 -4.62 2.08
C ALA A 236 -6.81 -3.74 0.85
N VAL A 237 -7.64 -4.21 -0.09
CA VAL A 237 -8.10 -3.42 -1.25
C VAL A 237 -8.91 -2.20 -0.82
N LEU A 238 -9.83 -2.35 0.13
CA LEU A 238 -10.66 -1.24 0.62
C LEU A 238 -9.83 -0.20 1.39
N LEU A 239 -8.87 -0.63 2.21
CA LEU A 239 -7.93 0.29 2.86
C LEU A 239 -7.13 1.10 1.83
N MET A 240 -6.64 0.42 0.78
CA MET A 240 -5.95 1.07 -0.33
C MET A 240 -6.86 2.08 -1.02
N SER A 241 -8.09 1.69 -1.33
CA SER A 241 -9.09 2.54 -1.99
C SER A 241 -9.39 3.79 -1.18
N TYR A 242 -9.64 3.65 0.13
CA TYR A 242 -9.84 4.79 1.02
C TYR A 242 -8.61 5.69 1.09
N SER A 243 -7.40 5.12 1.07
CA SER A 243 -6.16 5.91 1.08
C SER A 243 -6.03 6.80 -0.17
N LEU A 244 -6.57 6.36 -1.33
CA LEU A 244 -6.57 7.11 -2.59
C LEU A 244 -7.58 8.27 -2.60
N THR A 245 -8.67 8.19 -1.85
CA THR A 245 -9.71 9.23 -1.77
C THR A 245 -9.16 10.49 -1.12
N ARG A 246 -9.12 11.63 -1.84
CA ARG A 246 -8.58 12.89 -1.30
C ARG A 246 -9.62 13.75 -0.58
N SER A 247 -10.88 13.72 -1.06
CA SER A 247 -12.00 14.50 -0.51
C SER A 247 -12.17 14.31 1.01
N LYS A 248 -11.88 13.10 1.52
CA LYS A 248 -11.84 12.77 2.97
C LYS A 248 -11.09 13.76 3.89
N LYS A 249 -10.12 14.52 3.36
CA LYS A 249 -9.41 15.59 4.10
C LYS A 249 -9.73 16.97 3.53
N VAL A 250 -9.74 17.08 2.20
CA VAL A 250 -9.81 18.38 1.51
C VAL A 250 -11.12 19.08 1.87
N ASP A 251 -12.26 18.39 1.84
CA ASP A 251 -13.57 18.98 2.09
C ASP A 251 -13.71 19.50 3.52
N LEU A 252 -13.17 18.74 4.48
CA LEU A 252 -13.17 19.13 5.89
C LEU A 252 -12.28 20.35 6.14
N ILE A 253 -11.12 20.43 5.47
CA ILE A 253 -10.24 21.60 5.54
C ILE A 253 -10.91 22.81 4.88
N MET A 254 -11.51 22.64 3.71
CA MET A 254 -12.24 23.70 3.02
C MET A 254 -13.40 24.23 3.88
N ASN A 255 -14.14 23.34 4.53
CA ASN A 255 -15.17 23.71 5.49
C ASN A 255 -14.62 24.48 6.70
N LEU A 256 -13.47 24.08 7.25
CA LEU A 256 -12.83 24.81 8.34
C LEU A 256 -12.36 26.20 7.93
N ILE A 257 -11.84 26.34 6.71
CA ILE A 257 -11.47 27.64 6.15
C ILE A 257 -12.72 28.50 5.99
N ARG A 258 -13.79 27.97 5.38
CA ARG A 258 -15.09 28.64 5.26
C ARG A 258 -15.61 29.14 6.61
N ALA A 259 -15.63 28.26 7.61
CA ALA A 259 -16.15 28.56 8.94
C ALA A 259 -15.34 29.61 9.70
N ARG A 260 -14.03 29.73 9.44
CA ARG A 260 -13.14 30.67 10.15
C ARG A 260 -12.87 31.96 9.39
N ALA A 261 -12.86 31.92 8.07
CA ALA A 261 -12.42 33.02 7.21
C ALA A 261 -13.52 33.53 6.25
N GLY A 262 -14.66 32.85 6.17
CA GLY A 262 -15.78 33.21 5.31
C GLY A 262 -15.66 32.69 3.88
N ASP A 263 -16.75 32.82 3.13
CA ASP A 263 -16.87 32.31 1.76
C ASP A 263 -15.92 33.05 0.79
N ASP A 264 -15.75 34.36 0.93
CA ASP A 264 -14.86 35.18 0.09
C ASP A 264 -13.41 34.65 0.08
N VAL A 265 -12.90 34.25 1.24
CA VAL A 265 -11.54 33.70 1.38
C VAL A 265 -11.46 32.30 0.79
N LEU A 266 -12.47 31.47 1.01
CA LEU A 266 -12.52 30.12 0.44
C LEU A 266 -12.53 30.20 -1.10
N GLU A 267 -13.40 31.01 -1.68
CA GLU A 267 -13.50 31.19 -3.13
C GLU A 267 -12.19 31.70 -3.73
N ALA A 268 -11.48 32.59 -3.03
CA ALA A 268 -10.19 33.10 -3.50
C ALA A 268 -9.09 32.03 -3.56
N ILE A 269 -9.09 31.02 -2.68
CA ILE A 269 -8.03 29.99 -2.63
C ILE A 269 -8.33 28.74 -3.44
N LEU A 270 -9.58 28.56 -3.89
CA LEU A 270 -9.98 27.38 -4.65
C LEU A 270 -9.37 27.44 -6.07
N PRO A 271 -8.69 26.38 -6.52
CA PRO A 271 -8.14 26.35 -7.86
C PRO A 271 -9.27 26.32 -8.90
N SER A 272 -9.28 27.29 -9.82
CA SER A 272 -10.23 27.28 -10.93
C SER A 272 -9.73 26.38 -12.07
N TYR A 273 -10.59 25.49 -12.59
CA TYR A 273 -10.31 24.84 -13.87
C TYR A 273 -10.57 25.83 -15.00
N PRO A 274 -9.59 26.16 -15.86
CA PRO A 274 -9.79 27.20 -16.87
C PRO A 274 -10.87 26.81 -17.89
N ASP A 275 -11.72 27.76 -18.29
CA ASP A 275 -12.79 27.53 -19.28
C ASP A 275 -12.28 26.95 -20.61
N PHE A 276 -11.02 27.22 -20.96
CA PHE A 276 -10.40 26.72 -22.19
C PHE A 276 -9.80 25.32 -22.06
N ALA A 277 -9.67 24.79 -20.84
CA ALA A 277 -9.03 23.51 -20.62
C ALA A 277 -9.99 22.36 -21.04
N PRO A 278 -9.48 21.34 -21.75
CA PRO A 278 -10.33 20.30 -22.29
C PRO A 278 -10.91 19.40 -21.19
N VAL A 279 -12.24 19.29 -21.15
CA VAL A 279 -12.96 18.33 -20.30
C VAL A 279 -13.38 17.09 -21.09
N LEU A 280 -13.28 15.92 -20.47
CA LEU A 280 -13.69 14.64 -21.07
C LEU A 280 -15.21 14.40 -21.01
N ALA A 281 -15.92 15.05 -20.08
CA ALA A 281 -17.37 15.04 -19.95
C ALA A 281 -17.95 16.40 -20.36
N GLN A 282 -19.11 16.43 -21.03
CA GLN A 282 -19.71 17.65 -21.61
C GLN A 282 -19.77 18.83 -20.61
N ALA A 283 -19.44 20.01 -21.14
CA ALA A 283 -19.35 21.29 -20.45
C ALA A 283 -20.67 21.73 -19.80
N GLY A 284 -20.58 22.25 -18.58
CA GLY A 284 -21.74 22.82 -17.87
C GLY A 284 -21.42 23.58 -16.57
N ALA A 285 -20.23 23.43 -16.00
CA ALA A 285 -19.83 24.22 -14.83
C ALA A 285 -18.93 25.39 -15.26
N SER A 286 -19.47 26.61 -15.22
CA SER A 286 -18.64 27.81 -15.20
C SER A 286 -17.94 27.90 -13.85
N VAL A 287 -16.61 27.92 -13.85
CA VAL A 287 -15.81 28.02 -12.63
C VAL A 287 -15.44 29.49 -12.40
N PRO A 288 -15.57 30.06 -11.18
CA PRO A 288 -15.20 31.44 -10.92
C PRO A 288 -13.71 31.71 -11.22
N ARG A 289 -13.40 32.91 -11.71
CA ARG A 289 -12.01 33.34 -11.98
C ARG A 289 -11.29 33.71 -10.69
N LEU A 290 -10.04 33.27 -10.57
CA LEU A 290 -9.11 33.79 -9.56
C LEU A 290 -8.88 35.31 -9.76
N PRO A 291 -8.92 36.12 -8.68
CA PRO A 291 -8.20 37.39 -8.63
C PRO A 291 -6.68 37.13 -8.67
N GLU A 292 -5.90 38.05 -9.26
CA GLU A 292 -4.42 37.99 -9.40
C GLU A 292 -3.64 38.05 -8.06
N LEU A 293 -4.23 37.65 -6.93
CA LEU A 293 -3.73 37.89 -5.58
C LEU A 293 -2.60 36.94 -5.12
N PHE A 294 -2.21 35.95 -5.93
CA PHE A 294 -1.37 34.83 -5.51
C PHE A 294 0.05 34.81 -6.08
N ALA A 295 0.51 35.90 -6.71
CA ALA A 295 1.88 35.98 -7.22
C ALA A 295 2.96 35.88 -6.12
N ASP A 296 2.61 36.19 -4.87
CA ASP A 296 3.58 36.38 -3.78
C ASP A 296 3.43 35.41 -2.60
N ILE A 297 2.63 34.34 -2.69
CA ILE A 297 2.57 33.36 -1.59
C ILE A 297 3.82 32.47 -1.64
N PRO A 298 4.66 32.47 -0.59
CA PRO A 298 5.80 31.58 -0.52
C PRO A 298 5.30 30.13 -0.50
N VAL A 299 5.75 29.34 -1.47
CA VAL A 299 5.54 27.89 -1.48
C VAL A 299 6.08 27.33 -0.17
N MET A 300 5.19 26.83 0.68
CA MET A 300 5.57 26.18 1.92
C MET A 300 6.47 24.98 1.59
N GLU A 301 7.62 24.89 2.26
CA GLU A 301 8.55 23.76 2.11
C GLU A 301 7.80 22.42 2.28
N PRO A 302 7.99 21.44 1.36
CA PRO A 302 7.39 20.12 1.49
C PRO A 302 7.99 19.42 2.70
N GLY A 303 7.30 19.47 3.84
CA GLY A 303 7.80 18.89 5.09
C GLY A 303 7.05 19.27 6.37
N SER A 304 6.03 20.13 6.31
CA SER A 304 5.19 20.40 7.48
C SER A 304 4.49 19.12 7.93
N LYS A 305 4.86 18.62 9.11
CA LYS A 305 4.35 17.44 9.84
C LYS A 305 2.85 17.49 10.19
N ALA A 306 2.05 18.29 9.48
CA ALA A 306 0.67 18.63 9.83
C ALA A 306 -0.40 17.68 9.25
N ALA A 307 -0.02 16.57 8.58
CA ALA A 307 -1.01 15.70 7.94
C ALA A 307 -0.74 14.19 8.04
N SER A 308 0.21 13.75 8.90
CA SER A 308 0.32 12.33 9.24
C SER A 308 -0.84 11.97 10.16
N TRP A 309 -1.93 11.48 9.58
CA TRP A 309 -2.95 10.80 10.38
C TRP A 309 -2.27 9.67 11.15
N GLN A 310 -2.52 9.69 12.45
CA GLN A 310 -2.02 8.77 13.45
C GLN A 310 -2.29 7.31 13.03
N GLY A 311 -1.22 6.60 12.63
CA GLY A 311 -1.22 5.13 12.65
C GLY A 311 -2.04 4.39 11.57
N PHE A 312 -2.45 5.01 10.45
CA PHE A 312 -3.04 4.24 9.34
C PHE A 312 -1.93 3.47 8.59
N PRO A 313 -1.99 2.13 8.48
CA PRO A 313 -0.84 1.33 8.03
C PRO A 313 -0.56 1.38 6.54
N MET A 314 -1.47 1.98 5.75
CA MET A 314 -1.29 2.15 4.31
C MET A 314 -1.44 3.63 3.93
N SER A 315 -0.33 4.37 3.98
CA SER A 315 -0.29 5.71 3.41
C SER A 315 0.13 5.65 1.94
N LEU A 316 -0.76 6.09 1.04
CA LEU A 316 -0.45 6.40 -0.34
C LEU A 316 -0.27 7.90 -0.53
N ASP A 317 0.47 8.55 0.36
CA ASP A 317 0.90 9.94 0.17
C ASP A 317 1.77 10.02 -1.09
N ILE A 318 1.14 10.53 -2.16
CA ILE A 318 1.70 10.68 -3.49
C ILE A 318 2.08 12.14 -3.70
N ALA A 319 3.37 12.37 -3.92
CA ALA A 319 3.89 13.67 -4.34
C ALA A 319 3.56 13.91 -5.83
N ALA A 320 3.96 13.02 -6.75
CA ALA A 320 3.65 13.15 -8.17
C ALA A 320 3.72 11.82 -8.98
N SER A 321 2.65 11.02 -9.02
CA SER A 321 2.62 9.83 -9.89
C SER A 321 2.36 10.17 -11.36
N ASN A 322 3.07 9.52 -12.28
CA ASN A 322 2.83 9.67 -13.73
C ASN A 322 2.94 8.33 -14.48
N TRP A 323 2.39 8.28 -15.68
CA TRP A 323 2.76 7.31 -16.69
C TRP A 323 2.82 7.97 -18.08
N MET A 324 3.58 7.37 -18.99
CA MET A 324 3.72 7.86 -20.36
C MET A 324 3.53 6.71 -21.34
N ILE A 325 2.74 6.96 -22.39
CA ILE A 325 2.49 6.00 -23.46
C ILE A 325 2.90 6.64 -24.79
N PHE A 326 3.76 5.96 -25.53
CA PHE A 326 4.23 6.37 -26.85
C PHE A 326 3.60 5.48 -27.90
N ALA A 327 2.84 6.08 -28.81
CA ALA A 327 2.27 5.37 -29.95
C ALA A 327 3.38 4.82 -30.87
N PRO A 328 3.14 3.74 -31.63
CA PRO A 328 4.13 3.17 -32.55
C PRO A 328 4.84 4.17 -33.46
N LYS A 329 4.11 5.17 -33.97
CA LYS A 329 4.66 6.22 -34.85
C LYS A 329 5.67 7.16 -34.17
N MET A 330 5.75 7.12 -32.84
CA MET A 330 6.66 7.95 -32.02
C MET A 330 7.90 7.19 -31.56
N THR A 331 8.02 5.89 -31.88
CA THR A 331 9.11 5.04 -31.42
C THR A 331 9.94 4.53 -32.60
N GLY A 332 11.25 4.36 -32.39
CA GLY A 332 12.15 3.84 -33.44
C GLY A 332 11.90 2.37 -33.80
N THR A 333 11.21 1.62 -32.93
CA THR A 333 10.89 0.20 -33.13
C THR A 333 9.57 -0.03 -33.87
N GLY A 334 8.76 1.02 -34.05
CA GLY A 334 7.39 0.88 -34.57
C GLY A 334 6.46 0.09 -33.65
N LYS A 335 6.76 0.03 -32.35
CA LYS A 335 5.92 -0.62 -31.31
C LYS A 335 5.49 0.40 -30.26
N ALA A 336 4.33 0.18 -29.64
CA ALA A 336 3.92 1.00 -28.51
C ALA A 336 4.92 0.82 -27.36
N MET A 337 5.22 1.90 -26.65
CA MET A 337 6.05 1.87 -25.43
C MET A 337 5.26 2.47 -24.28
N PHE A 338 5.30 1.79 -23.12
CA PHE A 338 4.60 2.21 -21.92
C PHE A 338 5.61 2.30 -20.77
N ALA A 339 5.81 3.50 -20.25
CA ALA A 339 6.55 3.76 -19.03
C ALA A 339 5.59 4.09 -17.88
N GLY A 340 5.45 3.17 -16.92
CA GLY A 340 4.74 3.41 -15.66
C GLY A 340 5.68 3.94 -14.59
N SER A 341 5.29 5.01 -13.88
CA SER A 341 6.10 5.61 -12.81
C SER A 341 5.22 6.13 -11.65
N PRO A 342 4.55 5.22 -10.91
CA PRO A 342 3.83 5.61 -9.70
C PRO A 342 4.84 6.11 -8.65
N ASP A 343 4.70 7.37 -8.26
CA ASP A 343 5.57 8.02 -7.28
C ASP A 343 4.94 7.89 -5.90
N LEU A 344 5.35 6.83 -5.22
CA LEU A 344 4.88 6.49 -3.88
C LEU A 344 5.97 6.83 -2.87
N SER A 345 5.55 7.27 -1.68
CA SER A 345 6.45 7.46 -0.55
C SER A 345 7.29 6.19 -0.31
N PRO A 346 8.63 6.32 -0.16
CA PRO A 346 9.49 5.16 0.04
C PRO A 346 9.23 4.53 1.41
N THR A 347 8.81 3.27 1.42
CA THR A 347 8.58 2.47 2.63
C THR A 347 9.45 1.22 2.62
N LEU A 348 9.78 0.71 3.80
CA LEU A 348 10.41 -0.60 3.96
C LEU A 348 9.49 -1.50 4.81
N PRO A 349 8.95 -2.60 4.26
CA PRO A 349 9.04 -3.02 2.86
C PRO A 349 8.24 -2.10 1.92
N GLY A 350 8.58 -2.10 0.62
CA GLY A 350 7.87 -1.31 -0.39
C GLY A 350 6.42 -1.76 -0.56
N LEU A 351 5.54 -0.89 -1.09
CA LEU A 351 4.11 -1.22 -1.23
C LEU A 351 3.88 -2.47 -2.10
N PHE A 352 4.51 -2.52 -3.28
CA PHE A 352 4.35 -3.63 -4.20
C PHE A 352 5.41 -4.71 -3.97
N TYR A 353 5.01 -5.96 -4.17
CA TYR A 353 5.90 -7.09 -4.30
C TYR A 353 5.90 -7.52 -5.77
N LEU A 354 7.05 -7.37 -6.44
CA LEU A 354 7.17 -7.77 -7.84
C LEU A 354 7.12 -9.30 -7.92
N MET A 355 6.28 -9.82 -8.81
CA MET A 355 6.13 -11.26 -9.02
C MET A 355 5.81 -11.55 -10.48
N HIS A 356 6.13 -12.77 -10.92
CA HIS A 356 5.70 -13.34 -12.19
C HIS A 356 4.92 -14.62 -11.94
N LEU A 357 3.71 -14.70 -12.47
CA LEU A 357 2.78 -15.81 -12.32
C LEU A 357 2.56 -16.45 -13.69
N LYS A 358 2.90 -17.73 -13.84
CA LYS A 358 2.69 -18.48 -15.07
C LYS A 358 2.11 -19.86 -14.79
N GLY A 359 0.90 -20.10 -15.26
CA GLY A 359 0.19 -21.36 -15.03
C GLY A 359 -1.32 -21.22 -15.14
N GLY A 360 -2.02 -22.32 -15.44
CA GLY A 360 -3.49 -22.33 -15.47
C GLY A 360 -4.13 -21.34 -16.46
N GLY A 361 -3.41 -20.90 -17.49
CA GLY A 361 -3.89 -19.88 -18.45
C GLY A 361 -3.42 -18.46 -18.17
N LEU A 362 -2.74 -18.22 -17.03
CA LEU A 362 -2.10 -16.95 -16.70
C LEU A 362 -0.64 -16.91 -17.13
N ASN A 363 -0.18 -15.73 -17.55
CA ASN A 363 1.22 -15.40 -17.77
C ASN A 363 1.39 -13.90 -17.56
N VAL A 364 1.53 -13.48 -16.31
CA VAL A 364 1.47 -12.06 -15.92
C VAL A 364 2.59 -11.71 -14.97
N MET A 365 3.18 -10.52 -15.14
CA MET A 365 4.25 -10.02 -14.30
C MET A 365 4.00 -8.56 -13.93
N GLY A 366 4.31 -8.20 -12.69
CA GLY A 366 4.20 -6.81 -12.22
C GLY A 366 4.18 -6.70 -10.71
N GLY A 367 3.61 -5.61 -10.21
CA GLY A 367 3.48 -5.34 -8.78
C GLY A 367 2.22 -5.96 -8.19
N SER A 368 2.37 -7.00 -7.36
CA SER A 368 1.30 -7.51 -6.51
C SER A 368 1.20 -6.66 -5.22
N LEU A 369 -0.02 -6.46 -4.72
CA LEU A 369 -0.24 -5.87 -3.40
C LEU A 369 -0.17 -7.01 -2.35
N PRO A 370 0.77 -6.99 -1.38
CA PRO A 370 0.89 -8.07 -0.41
C PRO A 370 -0.43 -8.35 0.32
N GLY A 371 -0.92 -9.58 0.17
CA GLY A 371 -2.22 -10.00 0.69
C GLY A 371 -3.34 -10.05 -0.35
N VAL A 372 -3.10 -9.65 -1.60
CA VAL A 372 -4.09 -9.70 -2.70
C VAL A 372 -3.55 -10.59 -3.84
N PRO A 373 -4.29 -11.62 -4.28
CA PRO A 373 -3.86 -12.50 -5.38
C PRO A 373 -3.75 -11.75 -6.70
N GLY A 374 -2.91 -12.28 -7.60
CA GLY A 374 -2.63 -11.72 -8.92
C GLY A 374 -1.70 -10.51 -8.90
N ILE A 375 -1.59 -9.85 -10.05
CA ILE A 375 -0.82 -8.63 -10.27
C ILE A 375 -1.76 -7.43 -10.25
N GLY A 376 -1.38 -6.42 -9.47
CA GLY A 376 -2.19 -5.25 -9.13
C GLY A 376 -2.22 -4.18 -10.24
N PRO A 377 -2.10 -2.90 -9.88
CA PRO A 377 -2.30 -1.78 -10.81
C PRO A 377 -1.15 -1.57 -11.81
N LEU A 378 -0.07 -2.36 -11.75
CA LEU A 378 1.13 -2.22 -12.56
C LEU A 378 1.54 -3.59 -13.07
N GLY A 379 1.52 -3.82 -14.38
CA GLY A 379 1.89 -5.12 -14.91
C GLY A 379 1.79 -5.24 -16.41
N PHE A 380 2.13 -6.43 -16.90
CA PHE A 380 1.95 -6.82 -18.29
C PHE A 380 1.82 -8.35 -18.37
N ASN A 381 1.19 -8.84 -19.44
CA ASN A 381 1.00 -10.29 -19.64
C ASN A 381 1.47 -10.80 -21.02
N GLY A 382 2.25 -9.96 -21.72
CA GLY A 382 2.77 -10.25 -23.07
C GLY A 382 1.78 -9.94 -24.20
N ALA A 383 0.49 -9.75 -23.91
CA ALA A 383 -0.48 -9.20 -24.84
C ALA A 383 -0.67 -7.70 -24.62
N VAL A 384 -0.90 -7.31 -23.36
CA VAL A 384 -1.17 -5.94 -22.94
C VAL A 384 -0.25 -5.52 -21.79
N ALA A 385 -0.09 -4.20 -21.63
CA ALA A 385 0.66 -3.56 -20.57
C ALA A 385 -0.19 -2.46 -19.89
N TRP A 386 -0.04 -2.46 -18.57
CA TRP A 386 -0.65 -1.74 -17.48
C TRP A 386 0.14 -0.76 -16.62
N SER A 387 -0.37 0.42 -16.35
CA SER A 387 0.10 1.20 -15.19
C SER A 387 -0.98 2.15 -14.71
N ALA A 388 -1.00 2.41 -13.41
CA ALA A 388 -1.96 3.31 -12.79
C ALA A 388 -1.28 4.46 -12.08
N VAL A 389 -1.96 5.61 -12.09
CA VAL A 389 -1.72 6.70 -11.16
C VAL A 389 -2.98 6.99 -10.36
N ASN A 390 -2.86 7.70 -9.24
CA ASN A 390 -4.03 8.10 -8.45
C ASN A 390 -4.99 8.91 -9.33
N GLY A 391 -6.25 8.47 -9.30
CA GLY A 391 -7.33 9.03 -10.08
C GLY A 391 -7.73 10.46 -9.69
N ARG A 392 -7.58 10.81 -8.41
CA ARG A 392 -8.07 12.04 -7.77
C ARG A 392 -9.57 12.30 -7.99
N GLY A 393 -10.35 11.24 -8.23
CA GLY A 393 -11.79 11.33 -8.27
C GLY A 393 -12.38 11.72 -6.93
N ASP A 394 -13.48 12.44 -6.99
CA ASP A 394 -14.30 12.79 -5.84
C ASP A 394 -15.41 11.74 -5.66
N GLU A 395 -15.33 10.97 -4.58
CA GLU A 395 -16.15 9.77 -4.32
C GLU A 395 -16.70 9.71 -2.90
N LEU A 396 -16.55 10.79 -2.14
CA LEU A 396 -16.88 10.83 -0.72
C LEU A 396 -17.38 12.21 -0.36
N ASP A 397 -18.55 12.25 0.28
CA ASP A 397 -19.20 13.45 0.80
C ASP A 397 -19.46 13.33 2.31
N TYR A 398 -19.70 14.47 2.93
CA TYR A 398 -20.04 14.58 4.34
C TYR A 398 -21.44 15.15 4.53
N PHE A 399 -22.27 14.48 5.33
CA PHE A 399 -23.64 14.90 5.63
C PHE A 399 -23.78 15.24 7.11
N VAL A 400 -24.26 16.43 7.43
CA VAL A 400 -24.56 16.84 8.81
C VAL A 400 -25.99 16.43 9.14
N GLU A 401 -26.12 15.45 10.02
CA GLU A 401 -27.39 14.92 10.49
C GLU A 401 -27.96 15.75 11.63
N LYS A 402 -29.27 15.93 11.63
CA LYS A 402 -29.97 16.57 12.75
C LYS A 402 -30.47 15.50 13.71
N ILE A 403 -29.83 15.39 14.88
CA ILE A 403 -30.18 14.40 15.90
C ILE A 403 -31.49 14.77 16.58
N ASN A 404 -32.31 13.77 16.90
CA ASN A 404 -33.51 13.98 17.69
C ASN A 404 -33.13 14.36 19.14
N PRO A 405 -33.53 15.56 19.64
CA PRO A 405 -33.19 16.00 20.99
C PRO A 405 -33.83 15.14 22.09
N GLU A 406 -34.92 14.43 21.80
CA GLU A 406 -35.61 13.53 22.74
C GLU A 406 -35.10 12.09 22.69
N ASN A 407 -34.46 11.69 21.58
CA ASN A 407 -33.92 10.35 21.38
C ASN A 407 -32.62 10.38 20.55
N PRO A 408 -31.44 10.28 21.16
CA PRO A 408 -30.17 10.37 20.44
C PRO A 408 -29.89 9.20 19.48
N ASP A 409 -30.73 8.15 19.48
CA ASP A 409 -30.68 7.04 18.52
C ASP A 409 -31.53 7.31 17.27
N GLN A 410 -32.03 8.54 17.10
CA GLN A 410 -32.77 9.00 15.93
C GLN A 410 -32.16 10.25 15.29
N TYR A 411 -32.40 10.41 13.99
CA TYR A 411 -32.05 11.59 13.20
C TYR A 411 -33.20 12.00 12.27
N LEU A 412 -33.23 13.27 11.88
CA LEU A 412 -34.27 13.83 11.03
C LEU A 412 -34.02 13.45 9.57
N THR A 413 -35.09 13.05 8.89
CA THR A 413 -35.16 12.85 7.43
C THR A 413 -36.32 13.68 6.88
N GLU A 414 -36.46 13.72 5.55
CA GLU A 414 -37.61 14.35 4.89
C GLU A 414 -38.97 13.74 5.29
N ASN A 415 -38.94 12.51 5.83
CA ASN A 415 -40.12 11.77 6.29
C ASN A 415 -40.33 11.84 7.82
N GLY A 416 -39.53 12.63 8.54
CA GLY A 416 -39.54 12.72 10.01
C GLY A 416 -38.38 11.97 10.68
N TRP A 417 -38.51 11.68 11.97
CA TRP A 417 -37.46 11.01 12.75
C TRP A 417 -37.30 9.54 12.32
N ALA A 418 -36.08 9.14 11.98
CA ALA A 418 -35.70 7.78 11.65
C ALA A 418 -34.64 7.26 12.63
N ASP A 419 -34.66 5.96 12.91
CA ASP A 419 -33.67 5.30 13.76
C ASP A 419 -32.33 5.15 13.02
N PHE A 420 -31.22 5.34 13.75
CA PHE A 420 -29.92 4.89 13.26
C PHE A 420 -29.86 3.35 13.20
N GLU A 421 -29.14 2.81 12.23
CA GLU A 421 -28.68 1.43 12.35
C GLU A 421 -27.58 1.38 13.42
N ILE A 422 -27.79 0.52 14.42
CA ILE A 422 -26.88 0.36 15.56
C ILE A 422 -26.06 -0.92 15.40
N ILE A 423 -24.76 -0.76 15.14
CA ILE A 423 -23.80 -1.88 15.08
C ILE A 423 -23.04 -1.98 16.39
N ARG A 424 -23.07 -3.17 17.00
CA ARG A 424 -22.30 -3.49 18.20
C ARG A 424 -21.00 -4.19 17.81
N GLU A 425 -19.90 -3.49 17.98
CA GLU A 425 -18.53 -3.97 17.75
C GLU A 425 -17.83 -4.25 19.10
N THR A 426 -16.67 -4.88 19.03
CA THR A 426 -15.80 -5.09 20.20
C THR A 426 -14.38 -4.68 19.85
N LEU A 427 -13.80 -3.79 20.65
CA LEU A 427 -12.40 -3.40 20.59
C LEU A 427 -11.56 -4.38 21.41
N LYS A 428 -10.43 -4.81 20.86
CA LYS A 428 -9.47 -5.72 21.52
C LYS A 428 -8.21 -4.94 21.82
N ILE A 429 -7.88 -4.78 23.10
CA ILE A 429 -6.79 -3.91 23.54
C ILE A 429 -5.79 -4.73 24.33
N LYS A 430 -4.54 -4.74 23.88
CA LYS A 430 -3.44 -5.39 24.58
C LYS A 430 -3.00 -4.60 25.80
N GLU A 431 -3.01 -5.27 26.94
CA GLU A 431 -2.53 -4.78 28.22
C GLU A 431 -1.46 -5.73 28.79
N LYS A 432 -0.93 -5.43 29.98
CA LYS A 432 0.11 -6.26 30.62
C LYS A 432 -0.38 -7.66 30.94
N GLU A 433 -1.66 -7.81 31.30
CA GLU A 433 -2.25 -9.05 31.81
C GLU A 433 -3.00 -9.85 30.73
N GLY A 434 -3.09 -9.33 29.49
CA GLY A 434 -3.76 -10.00 28.39
C GLY A 434 -4.44 -9.04 27.43
N ILE A 435 -5.54 -9.49 26.82
CA ILE A 435 -6.37 -8.69 25.91
C ILE A 435 -7.65 -8.27 26.63
N ARG A 436 -7.81 -6.97 26.89
CA ARG A 436 -9.08 -6.37 27.33
C ARG A 436 -10.03 -6.29 26.14
N LYS A 437 -11.29 -6.63 26.36
CA LYS A 437 -12.37 -6.46 25.38
C LYS A 437 -13.27 -5.32 25.84
N GLU A 438 -13.52 -4.37 24.96
CA GLU A 438 -14.34 -3.19 25.24
C GLU A 438 -15.48 -3.09 24.22
N PRO A 439 -16.75 -3.00 24.65
CA PRO A 439 -17.87 -2.82 23.72
C PRO A 439 -17.77 -1.47 23.03
N PHE A 440 -18.07 -1.44 21.73
CA PHE A 440 -18.04 -0.21 20.93
C PHE A 440 -19.29 -0.16 20.06
N THR A 441 -20.00 0.97 20.07
CA THR A 441 -21.24 1.13 19.32
C THR A 441 -21.02 2.07 18.16
N VAL A 442 -21.38 1.63 16.96
CA VAL A 442 -21.33 2.43 15.74
C VAL A 442 -22.77 2.74 15.31
N LYS A 443 -23.01 4.01 14.98
CA LYS A 443 -24.29 4.48 14.42
C LYS A 443 -24.12 4.72 12.92
N ILE A 444 -25.08 4.28 12.13
CA ILE A 444 -25.12 4.47 10.68
C ILE A 444 -26.44 5.14 10.32
N SER A 445 -26.37 6.29 9.64
CA SER A 445 -27.52 6.94 9.00
C SER A 445 -27.69 6.43 7.58
N ARG A 446 -28.73 6.90 6.87
CA ARG A 446 -28.91 6.61 5.44
C ARG A 446 -27.73 7.06 4.56
N HIS A 447 -26.95 8.05 5.01
CA HIS A 447 -25.78 8.55 4.28
C HIS A 447 -24.50 7.78 4.62
N GLY A 448 -24.44 7.10 5.76
CA GLY A 448 -23.29 6.30 6.15
C GLY A 448 -22.96 6.35 7.64
N PRO A 449 -21.79 5.84 8.05
CA PRO A 449 -21.36 5.85 9.45
C PRO A 449 -21.19 7.26 10.00
N MET A 450 -21.63 7.49 11.23
CA MET A 450 -21.40 8.73 11.97
C MET A 450 -19.92 8.82 12.37
N VAL A 451 -19.19 9.81 11.87
CA VAL A 451 -17.73 9.90 12.00
C VAL A 451 -17.23 11.00 12.94
N SER A 452 -18.09 11.89 13.44
CA SER A 452 -17.65 13.02 14.29
C SER A 452 -16.87 12.64 15.53
N HIS A 453 -17.18 11.49 16.10
CA HIS A 453 -16.51 11.00 17.31
C HIS A 453 -15.15 10.34 17.03
N VAL A 454 -14.77 10.14 15.76
CA VAL A 454 -13.50 9.53 15.33
C VAL A 454 -12.72 10.38 14.33
N MET A 455 -13.25 11.54 13.91
CA MET A 455 -12.62 12.44 12.95
C MET A 455 -12.64 13.89 13.41
N GLU A 456 -11.48 14.42 13.81
CA GLU A 456 -11.34 15.74 14.45
C GLU A 456 -11.81 16.94 13.60
N LEU A 457 -11.70 16.88 12.27
CA LEU A 457 -12.04 18.00 11.38
C LEU A 457 -13.50 18.01 10.92
N THR A 458 -14.28 17.02 11.32
CA THR A 458 -15.68 16.93 10.91
C THR A 458 -16.57 17.83 11.77
N PRO A 459 -17.65 18.40 11.22
CA PRO A 459 -18.69 19.02 12.03
C PRO A 459 -19.29 18.04 13.04
N GLU A 460 -20.01 18.55 14.04
CA GLU A 460 -20.82 17.71 14.91
C GLU A 460 -21.89 16.96 14.10
N ASN A 461 -22.22 15.73 14.53
CA ASN A 461 -23.26 14.89 13.92
C ASN A 461 -23.06 14.64 12.41
N CYS A 462 -21.82 14.43 11.98
CA CYS A 462 -21.46 14.21 10.59
C CYS A 462 -21.43 12.72 10.25
N ALA A 463 -22.17 12.33 9.22
CA ALA A 463 -22.04 11.05 8.52
C ALA A 463 -21.04 11.18 7.37
N MET A 464 -20.33 10.09 7.08
CA MET A 464 -19.44 9.99 5.91
C MET A 464 -20.10 9.08 4.87
N SER A 465 -20.43 9.64 3.70
CA SER A 465 -20.90 8.87 2.56
C SER A 465 -19.72 8.61 1.63
N TRP A 466 -19.31 7.36 1.50
CA TRP A 466 -18.19 6.95 0.65
C TRP A 466 -18.66 5.91 -0.35
N SER A 467 -18.43 6.12 -1.65
CA SER A 467 -18.92 5.26 -2.75
C SER A 467 -18.69 3.76 -2.49
N ALA A 468 -17.53 3.39 -1.94
CA ALA A 468 -17.18 2.00 -1.67
C ALA A 468 -18.02 1.35 -0.56
N LEU A 469 -18.69 2.13 0.30
CA LEU A 469 -19.66 1.62 1.29
C LEU A 469 -21.05 1.40 0.68
N HIS A 470 -21.37 2.11 -0.41
CA HIS A 470 -22.66 1.98 -1.10
C HIS A 470 -22.62 0.96 -2.26
N ILE A 471 -21.42 0.58 -2.69
CA ILE A 471 -21.21 -0.36 -3.79
C ILE A 471 -20.63 -1.65 -3.25
N THR A 472 -21.39 -2.73 -3.34
CA THR A 472 -20.85 -4.08 -3.13
C THR A 472 -20.01 -4.46 -4.35
N GLY A 473 -18.73 -4.09 -4.28
CA GLY A 473 -17.79 -4.16 -5.40
C GLY A 473 -17.41 -5.58 -5.79
N ARG A 474 -17.20 -5.78 -7.11
CA ARG A 474 -16.56 -6.98 -7.69
C ARG A 474 -15.17 -6.62 -8.22
N ASP A 475 -14.49 -5.70 -7.53
CA ASP A 475 -13.19 -5.17 -7.95
C ASP A 475 -12.15 -6.29 -8.13
N PHE A 476 -12.22 -7.32 -7.29
CA PHE A 476 -11.33 -8.49 -7.42
C PHE A 476 -11.60 -9.31 -8.70
N ASP A 477 -12.87 -9.49 -9.10
CA ASP A 477 -13.20 -10.14 -10.37
C ASP A 477 -12.67 -9.29 -11.55
N GLY A 478 -12.76 -7.96 -11.45
CA GLY A 478 -12.17 -7.03 -12.41
C GLY A 478 -10.64 -7.12 -12.49
N LEU A 479 -9.97 -7.23 -11.33
CA LEU A 479 -8.53 -7.41 -11.27
C LEU A 479 -8.08 -8.71 -11.94
N MET A 480 -8.75 -9.82 -11.67
CA MET A 480 -8.44 -11.11 -12.31
C MET A 480 -8.69 -11.07 -13.82
N ALA A 481 -9.77 -10.41 -14.26
CA ALA A 481 -10.01 -10.18 -15.68
C ALA A 481 -8.90 -9.33 -16.33
N LEU A 482 -8.40 -8.29 -15.66
CA LEU A 482 -7.31 -7.44 -16.14
C LEU A 482 -6.02 -8.25 -16.34
N ASN A 483 -5.70 -9.15 -15.40
CA ASN A 483 -4.53 -10.02 -15.49
C ASN A 483 -4.56 -10.93 -16.73
N ARG A 484 -5.76 -11.27 -17.21
CA ARG A 484 -6.01 -12.12 -18.39
C ARG A 484 -6.29 -11.35 -19.68
N ALA A 485 -6.39 -10.02 -19.63
CA ALA A 485 -6.82 -9.22 -20.77
C ALA A 485 -5.87 -9.38 -21.97
N SER A 486 -6.44 -9.56 -23.16
CA SER A 486 -5.68 -9.82 -24.38
C SER A 486 -5.66 -8.65 -25.37
N ASP A 487 -6.62 -7.74 -25.24
CA ASP A 487 -6.81 -6.56 -26.06
C ASP A 487 -7.48 -5.42 -25.27
N PHE A 488 -7.90 -4.35 -25.96
CA PHE A 488 -8.44 -3.16 -25.32
C PHE A 488 -9.89 -3.37 -24.85
N ASP A 489 -10.65 -4.25 -25.51
CA ASP A 489 -12.02 -4.55 -25.13
C ASP A 489 -12.05 -5.38 -23.84
N ASP A 490 -11.17 -6.37 -23.73
CA ASP A 490 -10.93 -7.11 -22.49
C ASP A 490 -10.52 -6.17 -21.36
N PHE A 491 -9.60 -5.23 -21.63
CA PHE A 491 -9.15 -4.23 -20.67
C PHE A 491 -10.32 -3.36 -20.17
N ARG A 492 -11.13 -2.82 -21.09
CA ARG A 492 -12.31 -2.01 -20.76
C ARG A 492 -13.33 -2.82 -19.95
N SER A 493 -13.59 -4.06 -20.35
CA SER A 493 -14.53 -4.98 -19.67
C SER A 493 -14.04 -5.41 -18.29
N ALA A 494 -12.72 -5.56 -18.10
CA ALA A 494 -12.12 -5.82 -16.80
C ALA A 494 -12.30 -4.63 -15.86
N LEU A 495 -11.94 -3.43 -16.33
CA LEU A 495 -11.97 -2.21 -15.52
C LEU A 495 -13.39 -1.69 -15.25
N SER A 496 -14.39 -2.02 -16.07
CA SER A 496 -15.79 -1.69 -15.76
C SER A 496 -16.33 -2.39 -14.50
N LYS A 497 -15.65 -3.44 -14.03
CA LYS A 497 -15.97 -4.15 -12.77
C LYS A 497 -15.29 -3.50 -11.56
N ILE A 498 -14.28 -2.65 -11.78
CA ILE A 498 -13.51 -1.99 -10.73
C ILE A 498 -14.13 -0.61 -10.46
N ARG A 499 -14.85 -0.50 -9.35
CA ARG A 499 -15.64 0.67 -8.97
C ARG A 499 -15.15 1.36 -7.70
N THR A 500 -14.36 0.68 -6.85
CA THR A 500 -13.89 1.27 -5.58
C THR A 500 -12.46 1.81 -5.64
N MET A 501 -11.65 1.37 -6.63
CA MET A 501 -10.26 1.83 -6.78
C MET A 501 -10.19 3.09 -7.64
N ASN A 502 -9.93 4.23 -7.02
CA ASN A 502 -9.79 5.54 -7.67
C ASN A 502 -8.46 5.67 -8.44
N LEU A 503 -8.43 5.23 -9.69
CA LEU A 503 -7.20 5.12 -10.49
C LEU A 503 -7.38 5.60 -11.93
N ASN A 504 -6.33 6.23 -12.46
CA ASN A 504 -6.14 6.50 -13.87
C ASN A 504 -5.25 5.40 -14.47
N ILE A 505 -5.83 4.46 -15.21
CA ILE A 505 -5.13 3.27 -15.71
C ILE A 505 -4.83 3.44 -17.20
N GLY A 506 -3.56 3.54 -17.55
CA GLY A 506 -3.08 3.56 -18.93
C GLY A 506 -3.00 2.16 -19.52
N TYR A 507 -3.02 2.09 -20.86
CA TYR A 507 -3.01 0.85 -21.63
C TYR A 507 -2.10 0.97 -22.86
N ALA A 508 -1.35 -0.09 -23.13
CA ALA A 508 -0.71 -0.32 -24.42
C ALA A 508 -0.71 -1.82 -24.77
N ASP A 509 -0.78 -2.17 -26.05
CA ASP A 509 -0.71 -3.58 -26.48
C ASP A 509 0.34 -3.85 -27.57
N ARG A 510 0.55 -5.15 -27.83
CA ARG A 510 1.47 -5.65 -28.85
C ARG A 510 1.08 -5.30 -30.30
N ASN A 511 -0.20 -4.94 -30.52
CA ASN A 511 -0.73 -4.52 -31.81
C ASN A 511 -0.53 -3.01 -32.06
N GLY A 512 -0.08 -2.27 -31.05
CA GLY A 512 0.20 -0.84 -31.14
C GLY A 512 -0.97 0.04 -30.72
N ASN A 513 -2.04 -0.53 -30.16
CA ASN A 513 -3.12 0.25 -29.58
C ASN A 513 -2.66 0.87 -28.26
N ILE A 514 -3.15 2.07 -27.99
CA ILE A 514 -2.92 2.81 -26.75
C ILE A 514 -4.26 3.31 -26.23
N GLY A 515 -4.40 3.39 -24.92
CA GLY A 515 -5.67 3.79 -24.33
C GLY A 515 -5.52 4.13 -22.85
N TRP A 516 -6.66 4.48 -22.26
CA TRP A 516 -6.76 4.82 -20.85
C TRP A 516 -8.19 4.62 -20.37
N GLN A 517 -8.34 4.30 -19.09
CA GLN A 517 -9.60 4.30 -18.39
C GLN A 517 -9.41 4.80 -16.96
N PHE A 518 -10.31 5.70 -16.56
CA PHE A 518 -10.51 6.06 -15.18
C PHE A 518 -11.41 5.02 -14.49
N THR A 519 -11.01 4.57 -13.31
CA THR A 519 -11.82 3.72 -12.42
C THR A 519 -12.16 4.52 -11.16
N ALA A 520 -13.44 4.59 -10.84
CA ALA A 520 -14.03 5.17 -9.65
C ALA A 520 -15.56 5.00 -9.76
N ALA A 521 -16.27 5.34 -8.71
CA ALA A 521 -17.70 5.55 -8.74
C ALA A 521 -18.03 6.91 -8.10
N PRO A 522 -17.78 8.01 -8.82
CA PRO A 522 -18.15 9.33 -8.34
C PRO A 522 -19.68 9.45 -8.29
N PRO A 523 -20.25 10.01 -7.22
CA PRO A 523 -21.69 10.11 -7.07
C PRO A 523 -22.30 11.16 -8.00
N VAL A 524 -23.54 10.92 -8.44
CA VAL A 524 -24.36 11.92 -9.13
C VAL A 524 -25.17 12.65 -8.06
N ARG A 525 -24.77 13.88 -7.73
CA ARG A 525 -25.35 14.69 -6.66
C ARG A 525 -26.64 15.38 -7.13
N LYS A 526 -27.67 15.47 -6.27
CA LYS A 526 -28.88 16.27 -6.53
C LYS A 526 -28.56 17.77 -6.56
N GLN A 527 -27.78 18.23 -5.58
CA GLN A 527 -27.33 19.60 -5.40
C GLN A 527 -25.92 19.62 -4.82
N GLY A 528 -25.21 20.73 -5.00
CA GLY A 528 -23.84 20.91 -4.51
C GLY A 528 -22.82 20.20 -5.39
N ASP A 529 -21.55 20.50 -5.14
CA ASP A 529 -20.41 19.94 -5.88
C ASP A 529 -19.63 18.89 -5.07
N GLY A 530 -20.00 18.66 -3.80
CA GLY A 530 -19.33 17.72 -2.89
C GLY A 530 -18.19 18.32 -2.06
N SER A 531 -17.85 19.59 -2.29
CA SER A 531 -16.67 20.23 -1.66
C SER A 531 -16.83 20.51 -0.17
N LEU A 532 -18.03 20.49 0.38
CA LEU A 532 -18.33 20.92 1.74
C LEU A 532 -19.31 19.95 2.40
N PRO A 533 -19.28 19.79 3.74
CA PRO A 533 -20.35 19.13 4.46
C PRO A 533 -21.70 19.81 4.21
N VAL A 534 -22.72 19.01 3.94
CA VAL A 534 -24.07 19.46 3.54
C VAL A 534 -25.13 18.96 4.52
N PRO A 535 -26.29 19.62 4.63
CA PRO A 535 -27.44 19.12 5.37
C PRO A 535 -27.87 17.70 4.96
N GLY A 536 -28.15 16.82 5.93
CA GLY A 536 -28.68 15.48 5.70
C GLY A 536 -30.20 15.32 5.87
N TRP A 537 -30.89 16.32 6.43
CA TRP A 537 -32.27 16.14 6.91
C TRP A 537 -33.38 16.42 5.89
N ASP A 538 -33.09 17.08 4.77
CA ASP A 538 -34.07 17.46 3.74
C ASP A 538 -33.97 16.62 2.45
N GLY A 539 -32.85 15.91 2.26
CA GLY A 539 -32.62 15.05 1.11
C GLY A 539 -32.23 15.80 -0.18
N ASP A 540 -32.00 17.11 -0.10
CA ASP A 540 -31.68 17.96 -1.26
C ASP A 540 -30.28 17.67 -1.83
N TYR A 541 -29.39 17.15 -1.00
CA TYR A 541 -28.01 16.82 -1.36
C TYR A 541 -27.76 15.32 -1.62
N ASP A 542 -28.79 14.47 -1.47
CA ASP A 542 -28.64 13.02 -1.64
C ASP A 542 -28.09 12.65 -3.03
N TRP A 543 -27.41 11.52 -3.10
CA TRP A 543 -26.93 10.95 -4.35
C TRP A 543 -28.09 10.29 -5.12
N LYS A 544 -28.16 10.52 -6.44
CA LYS A 544 -29.09 9.85 -7.37
C LYS A 544 -28.56 8.51 -7.88
N GLY A 545 -27.28 8.24 -7.65
CA GLY A 545 -26.55 7.12 -8.21
C GLY A 545 -25.09 7.48 -8.41
N PHE A 546 -24.43 6.80 -9.34
CA PHE A 546 -23.02 7.00 -9.66
C PHE A 546 -22.86 7.28 -11.15
N VAL A 547 -21.78 7.96 -11.54
CA VAL A 547 -21.41 8.08 -12.94
C VAL A 547 -21.20 6.66 -13.51
N PRO A 548 -21.80 6.33 -14.68
CA PRO A 548 -21.75 5.00 -15.27
C PRO A 548 -20.36 4.48 -15.63
#